data_AF-A0AA90V0P7-F1
#
_entry.id   AF-A0AA90V0P7-F1
#
_cell.length_a   1.000
_cell.length_b   1.000
_cell.length_c   1.000
_cell.angle_alpha   90.00
_cell.angle_beta   90.00
_cell.angle_gamma   90.00
#
_symmetry.space_group_name_H-M   'P 1'
#
loop_
_entity.id
_entity.type
_entity.pdbx_description
1 polymer ?
#
loop_
_entity_poly.entity_id
_entity_poly.type
_entity_poly.pdbx_seq_one_letter_code
_entity_poly.pdbx_strand_id
1 'polypeptide(L)'
;MKNLFTFIVALFMATSVYAQKTVTYSFTDVTDVTEGTPSGGLPSLTFSDGAVLKMNNSTKKWDSGKKIVIDGNETNTIKGSNGTQNILELPNPATKITLYSYCNKKQAEIGEKKCYWKEINGTSYDGTNETMIFKSFTDVANYLKEPDVFSFPVDNVTKFTFNNAGYQVCFVIKVEYADENKVSSVTIGDAGFATHASAFAVDYSNRTDGLEAYSVSYNSSSKELAYTKIDGVVEAGKAVILKGKGNYILKASSKTPTVTETGLMTSDGTKTGAENIYCLANKTTNGVGFYRVSSDVKIPANKAYLEINTPNSAKYYSIGIGGNTTGIQTIQQNSVKADGIMYSLSGQRVGENYKGIVICNGKKMIKK
;
A
#
# COMPACT_ATOMS: atom_id res chain seq x y z
N MET A 1 44.26 2.55 50.77
CA MET A 1 42.97 2.24 50.12
C MET A 1 42.63 3.39 49.19
N LYS A 2 42.81 3.22 47.88
CA LYS A 2 42.48 4.23 46.86
C LYS A 2 41.02 4.03 46.47
N ASN A 3 40.15 4.95 46.85
CA ASN A 3 38.73 4.90 46.48
C ASN A 3 38.58 5.36 45.03
N LEU A 4 38.32 4.39 44.16
CA LEU A 4 38.00 4.57 42.76
C LEU A 4 36.53 5.03 42.67
N PHE A 5 36.30 6.33 42.44
CA PHE A 5 34.96 6.83 42.10
C PHE A 5 34.69 6.52 40.63
N THR A 6 33.89 5.49 40.39
CA THR A 6 33.32 5.19 39.07
C THR A 6 32.31 6.28 38.71
N PHE A 7 32.70 7.19 37.83
CA PHE A 7 31.75 8.08 37.14
C PHE A 7 30.96 7.25 36.13
N ILE A 8 29.74 6.85 36.49
CA ILE A 8 28.75 6.38 35.52
C ILE A 8 28.27 7.62 34.76
N VAL A 9 28.85 7.83 33.58
CA VAL A 9 28.31 8.76 32.59
C VAL A 9 27.00 8.15 32.10
N ALA A 10 25.89 8.59 32.67
CA ALA A 10 24.57 8.33 32.10
C ALA A 10 24.52 9.05 30.75
N LEU A 11 24.69 8.30 29.68
CA LEU A 11 24.42 8.75 28.32
C LEU A 11 22.91 9.05 28.25
N PHE A 12 22.54 10.30 28.51
CA PHE A 12 21.21 10.81 28.17
C PHE A 12 21.10 10.70 26.65
N MET A 13 20.52 9.60 26.17
CA MET A 13 19.99 9.56 24.81
C MET A 13 18.94 10.66 24.74
N ALA A 14 19.29 11.76 24.08
CA ALA A 14 18.32 12.74 23.66
C ALA A 14 17.34 11.99 22.75
N THR A 15 16.19 11.59 23.28
CA THR A 15 15.07 11.17 22.45
C THR A 15 14.68 12.42 21.70
N SER A 16 15.14 12.54 20.46
CA SER A 16 14.56 13.50 19.53
C SER A 16 13.06 13.22 19.52
N VAL A 17 12.30 14.13 20.11
CA VAL A 17 10.86 14.15 19.95
C VAL A 17 10.67 14.52 18.49
N TYR A 18 10.62 13.52 17.61
CA TYR A 18 10.26 13.73 16.23
C TYR A 18 8.89 14.40 16.24
N ALA A 19 8.82 15.62 15.70
CA ALA A 19 7.57 16.35 15.60
C ALA A 19 6.62 15.52 14.73
N GLN A 20 5.48 15.14 15.30
CA GLN A 20 4.47 14.37 14.60
C GLN A 20 3.97 15.16 13.39
N LYS A 21 4.16 14.63 12.18
CA LYS A 21 3.75 15.30 10.95
C LYS A 21 2.24 15.51 10.98
N THR A 22 1.83 16.77 10.83
CA THR A 22 0.43 17.15 10.82
C THR A 22 0.11 17.90 9.53
N VAL A 23 -1.02 17.60 8.90
CA VAL A 23 -1.48 18.27 7.68
C VAL A 23 -2.93 18.69 7.84
N THR A 24 -3.26 19.89 7.37
CA THR A 24 -4.63 20.43 7.37
C THR A 24 -5.15 20.45 5.95
N TYR A 25 -6.34 19.89 5.73
CA TYR A 25 -7.05 19.87 4.47
C TYR A 25 -8.27 20.75 4.53
N SER A 26 -8.30 21.72 3.64
CA SER A 26 -9.36 22.72 3.52
C SER A 26 -9.65 22.97 2.04
N PHE A 27 -10.71 23.71 1.74
CA PHE A 27 -11.01 24.04 0.35
C PHE A 27 -9.95 24.99 -0.26
N THR A 28 -9.24 25.77 0.57
CA THR A 28 -8.14 26.63 0.11
C THR A 28 -6.95 25.82 -0.42
N ASP A 29 -6.70 24.63 0.13
CA ASP A 29 -5.49 23.84 -0.13
C ASP A 29 -5.67 22.81 -1.26
N VAL A 30 -6.81 22.86 -1.95
CA VAL A 30 -7.13 21.92 -3.03
C VAL A 30 -6.26 22.19 -4.24
N THR A 31 -5.57 21.16 -4.72
CA THR A 31 -4.73 21.23 -5.93
C THR A 31 -5.47 20.77 -7.18
N ASP A 32 -6.49 19.92 -7.02
CA ASP A 32 -7.33 19.46 -8.13
C ASP A 32 -8.76 19.13 -7.64
N VAL A 33 -9.75 19.46 -8.48
CA VAL A 33 -11.18 19.19 -8.25
C VAL A 33 -11.67 18.33 -9.39
N THR A 34 -12.05 17.09 -9.08
CA THR A 34 -12.68 16.20 -10.05
C THR A 34 -14.20 16.25 -9.87
N GLU A 35 -14.93 16.53 -10.94
CA GLU A 35 -16.39 16.44 -10.93
C GLU A 35 -16.87 14.99 -10.99
N GLY A 36 -17.95 14.69 -10.27
CA GLY A 36 -18.60 13.39 -10.35
C GLY A 36 -19.26 13.19 -11.71
N THR A 37 -19.23 11.95 -12.21
CA THR A 37 -20.01 11.58 -13.40
C THR A 37 -20.88 10.37 -13.09
N PRO A 38 -22.11 10.30 -13.64
CA PRO A 38 -22.96 9.12 -13.47
C PRO A 38 -22.30 7.81 -13.93
N SER A 39 -21.33 7.90 -14.86
CA SER A 39 -20.73 6.76 -15.54
C SER A 39 -19.30 6.38 -15.11
N GLY A 40 -18.64 7.10 -14.19
CA GLY A 40 -17.22 6.75 -13.95
C GLY A 40 -16.45 7.34 -12.76
N GLY A 41 -17.01 8.22 -11.93
CA GLY A 41 -16.21 8.75 -10.81
C GLY A 41 -17.01 9.46 -9.73
N LEU A 42 -16.56 9.30 -8.48
CA LEU A 42 -17.01 10.11 -7.36
C LEU A 42 -16.36 11.50 -7.44
N PRO A 43 -17.08 12.58 -7.14
CA PRO A 43 -16.49 13.91 -7.04
C PRO A 43 -15.43 13.94 -5.95
N SER A 44 -14.26 14.49 -6.25
CA SER A 44 -13.09 14.45 -5.36
C SER A 44 -12.33 15.77 -5.28
N LEU A 45 -11.71 15.99 -4.13
CA LEU A 45 -10.71 17.02 -3.89
C LEU A 45 -9.37 16.34 -3.67
N THR A 46 -8.35 16.74 -4.42
CA THR A 46 -6.97 16.27 -4.24
C THR A 46 -6.15 17.36 -3.55
N PHE A 47 -5.27 16.95 -2.64
CA PHE A 47 -4.38 17.83 -1.88
C PHE A 47 -2.92 17.63 -2.27
N SER A 48 -2.06 18.59 -1.91
CA SER A 48 -0.66 18.64 -2.35
C SER A 48 0.20 17.45 -1.90
N ASP A 49 -0.17 16.80 -0.80
CA ASP A 49 0.51 15.60 -0.28
C ASP A 49 -0.01 14.29 -0.88
N GLY A 50 -0.99 14.36 -1.79
CA GLY A 50 -1.62 13.21 -2.43
C GLY A 50 -2.84 12.66 -1.71
N ALA A 51 -3.28 13.27 -0.60
CA ALA A 51 -4.56 12.91 -0.01
C ALA A 51 -5.73 13.24 -0.96
N VAL A 52 -6.78 12.43 -0.90
CA VAL A 52 -7.98 12.59 -1.73
C VAL A 52 -9.23 12.48 -0.86
N LEU A 53 -10.08 13.50 -0.89
CA LEU A 53 -11.40 13.48 -0.26
C LEU A 53 -12.47 13.24 -1.33
N LYS A 54 -13.20 12.12 -1.23
CA LYS A 54 -14.28 11.74 -2.16
C LYS A 54 -15.64 11.87 -1.50
N MET A 55 -16.62 12.35 -2.25
CA MET A 55 -18.02 12.34 -1.81
C MET A 55 -18.72 11.17 -2.47
N ASN A 56 -19.32 10.28 -1.67
CA ASN A 56 -20.00 9.07 -2.14
C ASN A 56 -21.40 9.37 -2.71
N ASN A 57 -21.45 10.30 -3.65
CA ASN A 57 -22.61 10.68 -4.45
C ASN A 57 -22.13 11.34 -5.75
N SER A 58 -22.19 10.60 -6.86
CA SER A 58 -21.71 11.06 -8.17
C SER A 58 -22.47 12.25 -8.75
N THR A 59 -23.65 12.56 -8.23
CA THR A 59 -24.51 13.66 -8.73
C THR A 59 -24.25 15.01 -8.04
N LYS A 60 -23.38 15.02 -7.02
CA LYS A 60 -23.08 16.22 -6.23
C LYS A 60 -21.74 16.80 -6.62
N LYS A 61 -21.48 18.02 -6.16
CA LYS A 61 -20.23 18.74 -6.37
C LYS A 61 -19.72 19.27 -5.04
N TRP A 62 -18.41 19.41 -4.94
CA TRP A 62 -17.79 20.12 -3.84
C TRP A 62 -17.96 21.63 -4.01
N ASP A 63 -18.01 22.32 -2.89
CA ASP A 63 -18.11 23.77 -2.84
C ASP A 63 -17.34 24.27 -1.61
N SER A 64 -17.00 25.55 -1.62
CA SER A 64 -16.40 26.22 -0.49
C SER A 64 -17.46 26.64 0.53
N GLY A 65 -17.11 26.54 1.81
CA GLY A 65 -17.84 27.16 2.90
C GLY A 65 -17.19 28.47 3.35
N LYS A 66 -17.72 29.05 4.44
CA LYS A 66 -17.10 30.21 5.10
C LYS A 66 -15.70 29.87 5.62
N LYS A 67 -14.92 30.92 5.88
CA LYS A 67 -13.59 30.81 6.47
C LYS A 67 -13.63 30.45 7.95
N ILE A 68 -12.60 29.72 8.40
CA ILE A 68 -12.21 29.54 9.80
C ILE A 68 -10.69 29.71 9.93
N VAL A 69 -10.21 29.95 11.15
CA VAL A 69 -8.80 30.11 11.50
C VAL A 69 -8.32 28.83 12.16
N ILE A 70 -7.39 28.12 11.50
CA ILE A 70 -6.74 26.93 12.04
C ILE A 70 -5.25 27.21 12.14
N ASP A 71 -4.68 27.00 13.32
CA ASP A 71 -3.26 27.25 13.60
C ASP A 71 -2.80 28.66 13.17
N GLY A 72 -3.67 29.66 13.34
CA GLY A 72 -3.42 31.07 12.98
C GLY A 72 -3.68 31.44 11.52
N ASN A 73 -4.02 30.48 10.66
CA ASN A 73 -4.26 30.70 9.24
C ASN A 73 -5.75 30.69 8.91
N GLU A 74 -6.24 31.74 8.23
CA GLU A 74 -7.59 31.75 7.66
C GLU A 74 -7.68 30.81 6.46
N THR A 75 -8.64 29.89 6.49
CA THR A 75 -8.89 28.97 5.39
C THR A 75 -10.38 28.76 5.11
N ASN A 76 -10.73 28.55 3.83
CA ASN A 76 -12.08 28.21 3.41
C ASN A 76 -12.39 26.77 3.80
N THR A 77 -13.51 26.58 4.50
CA THR A 77 -14.01 25.24 4.82
C THR A 77 -14.49 24.49 3.58
N ILE A 78 -14.50 23.17 3.66
CA ILE A 78 -15.09 22.28 2.66
C ILE A 78 -16.57 22.13 2.99
N LYS A 79 -17.45 22.40 2.02
CA LYS A 79 -18.90 22.24 2.19
C LYS A 79 -19.33 20.84 1.75
N GLY A 80 -19.75 20.02 2.72
CA GLY A 80 -20.21 18.66 2.48
C GLY A 80 -21.62 18.60 1.87
N SER A 81 -22.01 17.43 1.36
CA SER A 81 -23.41 17.14 1.03
C SER A 81 -24.10 16.50 2.22
N ASN A 82 -25.26 17.03 2.63
CA ASN A 82 -25.97 16.57 3.81
C ASN A 82 -26.27 15.07 3.73
N GLY A 83 -25.90 14.30 4.77
CA GLY A 83 -26.15 12.85 4.84
C GLY A 83 -25.27 11.99 3.94
N THR A 84 -24.56 12.59 2.98
CA THR A 84 -23.71 11.86 2.04
C THR A 84 -22.41 11.49 2.72
N GLN A 85 -21.98 10.23 2.55
CA GLN A 85 -20.70 9.78 3.09
C GLN A 85 -19.53 10.42 2.35
N ASN A 86 -18.55 10.87 3.12
CA ASN A 86 -17.27 11.34 2.65
C ASN A 86 -16.23 10.26 2.94
N ILE A 87 -15.28 10.09 2.03
CA ILE A 87 -14.21 9.09 2.09
C ILE A 87 -12.90 9.83 1.92
N LEU A 88 -12.14 9.94 3.00
CA LEU A 88 -10.78 10.48 2.99
C LEU A 88 -9.79 9.34 2.76
N GLU A 89 -9.07 9.39 1.64
CA GLU A 89 -7.94 8.51 1.33
C GLU A 89 -6.65 9.26 1.59
N LEU A 90 -5.77 8.68 2.41
CA LEU A 90 -4.55 9.30 2.87
C LEU A 90 -3.31 8.65 2.25
N PRO A 91 -2.27 9.43 1.91
CA PRO A 91 -1.02 8.92 1.37
C PRO A 91 -0.21 8.11 2.40
N ASN A 92 -0.43 8.35 3.70
CA ASN A 92 0.26 7.69 4.80
C ASN A 92 -0.71 7.33 5.94
N PRO A 93 -0.36 6.37 6.81
CA PRO A 93 -1.18 6.01 7.96
C PRO A 93 -1.37 7.15 8.96
N ALA A 94 -2.61 7.45 9.34
CA ALA A 94 -2.95 8.44 10.35
C ALA A 94 -3.14 7.82 11.73
N THR A 95 -2.77 8.56 12.78
CA THR A 95 -3.01 8.21 14.18
C THR A 95 -4.10 9.06 14.83
N LYS A 96 -4.41 10.23 14.26
CA LYS A 96 -5.53 11.07 14.70
C LYS A 96 -6.11 11.86 13.54
N ILE A 97 -7.43 11.95 13.50
CA ILE A 97 -8.18 12.84 12.61
C ILE A 97 -8.93 13.83 13.47
N THR A 98 -8.83 15.11 13.15
CA THR A 98 -9.57 16.19 13.80
C THR A 98 -10.46 16.88 12.78
N LEU A 99 -11.74 17.01 13.08
CA LEU A 99 -12.71 17.75 12.27
C LEU A 99 -13.04 19.06 12.97
N TYR A 100 -12.76 20.18 12.31
CA TYR A 100 -13.24 21.50 12.70
C TYR A 100 -14.49 21.78 11.89
N SER A 101 -15.65 21.97 12.52
CA SER A 101 -16.91 21.92 11.78
C SER A 101 -18.03 22.77 12.35
N TYR A 102 -19.02 23.01 11.48
CA TYR A 102 -20.26 23.69 11.80
C TYR A 102 -21.42 23.24 10.93
N CYS A 103 -22.60 23.49 11.46
CA CYS A 103 -23.84 23.42 10.71
C CYS A 103 -24.01 24.69 9.86
N ASN A 104 -24.09 24.53 8.54
CA ASN A 104 -24.30 25.61 7.57
C ASN A 104 -25.78 26.02 7.50
N LYS A 105 -26.36 26.33 8.66
CA LYS A 105 -27.74 26.79 8.82
C LYS A 105 -27.79 27.71 10.04
N LYS A 106 -28.63 28.75 10.03
CA LYS A 106 -28.78 29.66 11.18
C LYS A 106 -29.56 28.98 12.28
N GLN A 107 -29.28 29.27 13.54
CA GLN A 107 -29.91 28.56 14.67
C GLN A 107 -31.40 28.80 14.77
N ALA A 108 -31.85 30.03 14.50
CA ALA A 108 -33.27 30.34 14.41
C ALA A 108 -34.00 29.47 13.37
N GLU A 109 -33.30 28.95 12.38
CA GLU A 109 -33.84 28.02 11.37
C GLU A 109 -33.58 26.55 11.71
N ILE A 110 -32.63 26.26 12.59
CA ILE A 110 -32.35 24.90 13.08
C ILE A 110 -33.44 24.48 14.08
N GLY A 111 -33.82 25.38 14.99
CA GLY A 111 -34.78 25.10 16.06
C GLY A 111 -34.25 24.02 17.01
N GLU A 112 -35.07 23.02 17.33
CA GLU A 112 -34.71 21.90 18.22
C GLU A 112 -33.94 20.78 17.51
N LYS A 113 -33.82 20.84 16.17
CA LYS A 113 -33.13 19.83 15.39
C LYS A 113 -31.63 19.91 15.65
N LYS A 114 -30.96 18.76 15.74
CA LYS A 114 -29.50 18.69 15.95
C LYS A 114 -28.77 18.49 14.63
N CYS A 115 -27.62 19.16 14.48
CA CYS A 115 -26.62 18.82 13.47
C CYS A 115 -25.50 18.04 14.16
N TYR A 116 -25.14 16.89 13.63
CA TYR A 116 -24.16 16.02 14.28
C TYR A 116 -23.47 15.09 13.28
N TRP A 117 -22.32 14.55 13.69
CA TRP A 117 -21.64 13.49 12.94
C TRP A 117 -22.41 12.18 13.13
N LYS A 118 -23.05 11.70 12.06
CA LYS A 118 -23.86 10.48 12.07
C LYS A 118 -23.00 9.24 11.93
N GLU A 119 -21.91 9.32 11.21
CA GLU A 119 -20.93 8.25 11.07
C GLU A 119 -19.52 8.81 11.17
N ILE A 120 -18.66 8.13 11.92
CA ILE A 120 -17.23 8.37 11.99
C ILE A 120 -16.51 7.02 11.94
N ASN A 121 -15.74 6.80 10.88
CA ASN A 121 -14.93 5.63 10.62
C ASN A 121 -15.67 4.29 10.85
N GLY A 122 -16.90 4.20 10.34
CA GLY A 122 -17.81 3.06 10.48
C GLY A 122 -18.66 3.05 11.75
N THR A 123 -18.35 3.89 12.75
CA THR A 123 -19.14 4.01 13.99
C THR A 123 -20.31 4.96 13.77
N SER A 124 -21.53 4.51 14.09
CA SER A 124 -22.75 5.29 13.92
C SER A 124 -23.19 5.98 15.22
N TYR A 125 -23.79 7.17 15.08
CA TYR A 125 -24.37 7.97 16.16
C TYR A 125 -25.79 8.42 15.78
N ASP A 126 -26.63 8.64 16.79
CA ASP A 126 -28.06 8.95 16.62
C ASP A 126 -28.44 10.39 17.05
N GLY A 127 -27.46 11.24 17.33
CA GLY A 127 -27.67 12.64 17.74
C GLY A 127 -28.03 12.80 19.23
N THR A 128 -28.06 11.72 20.01
CA THR A 128 -28.12 11.80 21.47
C THR A 128 -26.75 12.06 22.10
N ASN A 129 -25.67 11.63 21.43
CA ASN A 129 -24.31 11.85 21.88
C ASN A 129 -23.89 13.31 21.69
N GLU A 130 -23.84 14.06 22.79
CA GLU A 130 -23.49 15.48 22.81
C GLU A 130 -22.10 15.77 22.23
N THR A 131 -21.16 14.82 22.34
CA THR A 131 -19.79 14.96 21.81
C THR A 131 -19.71 14.86 20.29
N MET A 132 -20.83 14.62 19.60
CA MET A 132 -20.92 14.59 18.13
C MET A 132 -21.74 15.74 17.55
N ILE A 133 -22.35 16.58 18.41
CA ILE A 133 -23.21 17.69 18.00
C ILE A 133 -22.34 18.91 17.70
N PHE A 134 -22.55 19.51 16.53
CA PHE A 134 -21.93 20.78 16.16
C PHE A 134 -22.99 21.85 15.89
N LYS A 135 -22.63 23.09 16.20
CA LYS A 135 -23.52 24.25 16.29
C LYS A 135 -23.69 24.93 14.93
N SER A 136 -24.69 25.80 14.89
CA SER A 136 -24.91 26.75 13.81
C SER A 136 -23.70 27.68 13.59
N PHE A 137 -23.45 28.08 12.34
CA PHE A 137 -22.49 29.15 12.05
C PHE A 137 -22.85 30.53 12.63
N THR A 138 -24.11 30.73 13.03
CA THR A 138 -24.59 32.01 13.60
C THR A 138 -24.60 32.06 15.11
N ASP A 139 -24.38 30.95 15.80
CA ASP A 139 -24.50 30.89 17.27
C ASP A 139 -23.24 31.28 18.02
N VAL A 140 -22.13 31.41 17.30
CA VAL A 140 -20.85 31.74 17.91
C VAL A 140 -20.33 32.99 17.23
N ALA A 141 -20.29 34.12 17.97
CA ALA A 141 -19.63 35.34 17.53
C ALA A 141 -18.16 35.09 17.09
N ASN A 142 -17.58 33.98 17.58
CA ASN A 142 -16.22 33.53 17.31
C ASN A 142 -16.12 32.30 16.38
N TYR A 143 -17.12 31.84 15.61
CA TYR A 143 -16.96 30.61 14.80
C TYR A 143 -15.75 30.65 13.84
N LEU A 144 -15.40 31.85 13.34
CA LEU A 144 -14.19 32.09 12.57
C LEU A 144 -12.92 31.63 13.31
N LYS A 145 -12.86 31.69 14.64
CA LYS A 145 -11.69 31.36 15.47
C LYS A 145 -11.90 30.16 16.42
N GLU A 146 -13.15 29.85 16.74
CA GLU A 146 -13.58 28.83 17.70
C GLU A 146 -14.63 27.91 17.06
N PRO A 147 -14.27 27.17 15.99
CA PRO A 147 -15.16 26.16 15.44
C PRO A 147 -15.34 24.98 16.41
N ASP A 148 -16.42 24.20 16.27
CA ASP A 148 -16.54 22.96 17.04
C ASP A 148 -15.48 21.96 16.56
N VAL A 149 -14.76 21.35 17.51
CA VAL A 149 -13.59 20.51 17.26
C VAL A 149 -13.86 19.08 17.73
N PHE A 150 -13.70 18.12 16.82
CA PHE A 150 -13.91 16.70 17.09
C PHE A 150 -12.62 15.94 16.79
N SER A 151 -12.01 15.35 17.80
CA SER A 151 -10.75 14.61 17.67
C SER A 151 -10.95 13.11 17.82
N PHE A 152 -10.48 12.35 16.83
CA PHE A 152 -10.65 10.91 16.74
C PHE A 152 -9.29 10.23 16.66
N PRO A 153 -8.81 9.59 17.74
CA PRO A 153 -7.70 8.66 17.66
C PRO A 153 -8.06 7.52 16.71
N VAL A 154 -7.13 7.14 15.84
CA VAL A 154 -7.32 6.08 14.85
C VAL A 154 -6.08 5.18 14.82
N ASP A 155 -6.25 3.88 14.60
CA ASP A 155 -5.11 2.94 14.54
C ASP A 155 -4.57 2.86 13.10
N ASN A 156 -3.67 3.79 12.76
CA ASN A 156 -2.86 3.76 11.54
C ASN A 156 -3.68 3.56 10.25
N VAL A 157 -4.80 4.28 10.14
CA VAL A 157 -5.71 4.16 9.00
C VAL A 157 -5.21 4.98 7.81
N THR A 158 -5.37 4.45 6.60
CA THR A 158 -5.17 5.19 5.34
C THR A 158 -6.49 5.57 4.67
N LYS A 159 -7.62 5.15 5.25
CA LYS A 159 -8.97 5.48 4.82
C LYS A 159 -9.81 5.84 6.04
N PHE A 160 -10.51 6.96 5.96
CA PHE A 160 -11.40 7.45 7.02
C PHE A 160 -12.74 7.87 6.40
N THR A 161 -13.84 7.34 6.91
CA THR A 161 -15.19 7.68 6.43
C THR A 161 -15.91 8.54 7.45
N PHE A 162 -16.78 9.44 6.96
CA PHE A 162 -17.64 10.22 7.85
C PHE A 162 -18.84 10.81 7.10
N ASN A 163 -19.96 10.95 7.81
CA ASN A 163 -21.10 11.71 7.32
C ASN A 163 -21.84 12.42 8.45
N ASN A 164 -22.73 13.34 8.08
CA ASN A 164 -23.49 14.12 9.04
C ASN A 164 -24.99 13.82 8.94
N ALA A 165 -25.72 14.21 9.98
CA ALA A 165 -27.17 14.36 9.93
C ALA A 165 -27.57 15.77 10.39
N GLY A 166 -28.84 16.11 10.15
CA GLY A 166 -29.36 17.43 10.44
C GLY A 166 -29.48 18.29 9.18
N TYR A 167 -28.63 19.30 9.08
CA TYR A 167 -28.45 20.16 7.91
C TYR A 167 -27.00 20.08 7.40
N GLN A 168 -26.75 20.68 6.24
CA GLN A 168 -25.45 20.67 5.59
C GLN A 168 -24.31 21.08 6.54
N VAL A 169 -23.22 20.33 6.51
CA VAL A 169 -22.01 20.58 7.29
C VAL A 169 -20.94 21.25 6.44
N CYS A 170 -20.16 22.12 7.08
CA CYS A 170 -18.89 22.61 6.54
C CYS A 170 -17.78 22.23 7.50
N PHE A 171 -16.62 21.83 6.98
CA PHE A 171 -15.53 21.33 7.81
C PHE A 171 -14.12 21.59 7.25
N VAL A 172 -13.13 21.50 8.12
CA VAL A 172 -11.70 21.36 7.80
C VAL A 172 -11.20 20.11 8.50
N ILE A 173 -10.31 19.36 7.84
CA ILE A 173 -9.76 18.12 8.36
C ILE A 173 -8.31 18.37 8.75
N LYS A 174 -7.92 18.04 9.97
CA LYS A 174 -6.51 18.02 10.39
C LYS A 174 -6.11 16.60 10.71
N VAL A 175 -5.03 16.14 10.09
CA VAL A 175 -4.55 14.77 10.16
C VAL A 175 -3.19 14.76 10.84
N GLU A 176 -3.07 13.98 11.91
CA GLU A 176 -1.78 13.63 12.50
C GLU A 176 -1.38 12.26 11.96
N TYR A 177 -0.27 12.25 11.23
CA TYR A 177 0.30 11.04 10.66
C TYR A 177 1.09 10.25 11.69
N ALA A 178 1.17 8.94 11.46
CA ALA A 178 2.12 8.10 12.14
C ALA A 178 3.56 8.53 11.81
N ASP A 179 4.49 8.25 12.72
CA ASP A 179 5.91 8.42 12.48
C ASP A 179 6.35 7.49 11.33
N GLU A 180 6.77 8.06 10.21
CA GLU A 180 7.18 7.33 9.00
C GLU A 180 8.38 6.41 9.24
N ASN A 181 9.15 6.65 10.31
CA ASN A 181 10.23 5.76 10.75
C ASN A 181 9.73 4.58 11.58
N LYS A 182 8.43 4.50 11.85
CA LYS A 182 7.81 3.46 12.68
C LYS A 182 6.62 2.78 12.03
N VAL A 183 5.96 3.43 11.07
CA VAL A 183 4.77 2.87 10.43
C VAL A 183 4.82 3.18 8.94
N SER A 184 4.49 2.17 8.13
CA SER A 184 4.34 2.30 6.69
C SER A 184 3.16 1.46 6.20
N SER A 185 2.73 1.70 4.97
CA SER A 185 1.69 0.90 4.32
C SER A 185 2.17 0.30 3.01
N VAL A 186 1.70 -0.89 2.69
CA VAL A 186 1.94 -1.57 1.42
C VAL A 186 0.61 -1.96 0.79
N THR A 187 0.43 -1.60 -0.48
CA THR A 187 -0.70 -2.06 -1.30
C THR A 187 -0.24 -3.19 -2.22
N ILE A 188 -0.94 -4.32 -2.18
CA ILE A 188 -0.72 -5.47 -3.05
C ILE A 188 -1.97 -5.66 -3.91
N GLY A 189 -1.81 -5.50 -5.22
CA GLY A 189 -2.89 -5.64 -6.20
C GLY A 189 -3.29 -7.09 -6.47
N ASP A 190 -4.18 -7.29 -7.44
CA ASP A 190 -4.74 -8.62 -7.79
C ASP A 190 -3.70 -9.66 -8.23
N ALA A 191 -2.53 -9.21 -8.68
CA ALA A 191 -1.38 -10.05 -8.99
C ALA A 191 -0.86 -10.84 -7.77
N GLY A 192 -1.19 -10.40 -6.55
CA GLY A 192 -0.93 -11.13 -5.31
C GLY A 192 0.47 -10.94 -4.72
N PHE A 193 1.35 -10.17 -5.39
CA PHE A 193 2.73 -9.97 -4.95
C PHE A 193 3.21 -8.53 -5.09
N ALA A 194 4.09 -8.13 -4.17
CA ALA A 194 4.85 -6.89 -4.21
C ALA A 194 6.27 -7.14 -3.67
N THR A 195 7.18 -6.19 -3.90
CA THR A 195 8.44 -6.13 -3.15
C THR A 195 8.45 -4.88 -2.28
N HIS A 196 8.96 -4.98 -1.07
CA HIS A 196 9.05 -3.85 -0.16
C HIS A 196 10.34 -3.90 0.66
N ALA A 197 11.00 -2.75 0.82
CA ALA A 197 12.09 -2.55 1.76
C ALA A 197 11.61 -1.50 2.77
N SER A 198 11.50 -1.90 4.03
CA SER A 198 11.05 -1.01 5.11
C SER A 198 12.23 -0.19 5.63
N ALA A 199 12.01 1.06 6.01
CA ALA A 199 13.02 1.91 6.67
C ALA A 199 13.34 1.47 8.12
N PHE A 200 12.53 0.57 8.66
CA PHE A 200 12.64 0.04 10.02
C PHE A 200 12.49 -1.49 10.02
N ALA A 201 12.93 -2.14 11.11
CA ALA A 201 12.79 -3.58 11.25
C ALA A 201 11.31 -3.98 11.35
N VAL A 202 10.90 -5.04 10.65
CA VAL A 202 9.50 -5.50 10.60
C VAL A 202 9.41 -6.95 11.02
N ASP A 203 8.51 -7.25 11.95
CA ASP A 203 8.17 -8.62 12.34
C ASP A 203 7.11 -9.18 11.39
N TYR A 204 7.48 -10.22 10.65
CA TYR A 204 6.57 -10.97 9.78
C TYR A 204 6.10 -12.28 10.42
N SER A 205 6.55 -12.60 11.64
CA SER A 205 6.08 -13.77 12.36
C SER A 205 4.62 -13.62 12.80
N ASN A 206 3.88 -14.71 12.78
CA ASN A 206 2.51 -14.83 13.34
C ASN A 206 1.51 -13.77 12.85
N ARG A 207 1.67 -13.24 11.63
CA ARG A 207 0.70 -12.31 11.05
C ARG A 207 -0.64 -13.01 10.80
N THR A 208 -1.73 -12.38 11.22
CA THR A 208 -3.10 -12.89 11.07
C THR A 208 -3.89 -12.17 9.98
N ASP A 209 -3.32 -11.14 9.37
CA ASP A 209 -3.94 -10.33 8.31
C ASP A 209 -3.75 -10.92 6.91
N GLY A 210 -3.09 -12.08 6.80
CA GLY A 210 -2.87 -12.78 5.54
C GLY A 210 -1.68 -12.26 4.71
N LEU A 211 -0.90 -11.32 5.23
CA LEU A 211 0.38 -10.93 4.61
C LEU A 211 1.46 -11.94 4.93
N GLU A 212 2.14 -12.43 3.90
CA GLU A 212 3.30 -13.31 4.04
C GLU A 212 4.54 -12.65 3.42
N ALA A 213 5.71 -12.82 4.04
CA ALA A 213 6.98 -12.36 3.51
C ALA A 213 7.88 -13.55 3.13
N TYR A 214 8.68 -13.36 2.08
CA TYR A 214 9.61 -14.36 1.57
C TYR A 214 10.96 -13.75 1.23
N SER A 215 12.03 -14.49 1.50
CA SER A 215 13.34 -14.29 0.89
C SER A 215 13.46 -15.10 -0.40
N VAL A 216 14.45 -14.76 -1.21
CA VAL A 216 14.78 -15.44 -2.46
C VAL A 216 16.24 -15.86 -2.46
N SER A 217 16.54 -17.01 -3.04
CA SER A 217 17.92 -17.41 -3.33
C SER A 217 17.99 -18.00 -4.73
N TYR A 218 19.13 -17.79 -5.39
CA TYR A 218 19.39 -18.37 -6.71
C TYR A 218 20.26 -19.62 -6.56
N ASN A 219 19.78 -20.73 -7.13
CA ASN A 219 20.54 -21.98 -7.18
C ASN A 219 21.28 -22.05 -8.52
N SER A 220 22.60 -21.87 -8.48
CA SER A 220 23.45 -21.90 -9.68
C SER A 220 23.46 -23.24 -10.42
N SER A 221 23.19 -24.35 -9.73
CA SER A 221 23.18 -25.70 -10.31
C SER A 221 21.89 -25.96 -11.11
N SER A 222 20.72 -25.65 -10.54
CA SER A 222 19.44 -25.81 -11.24
C SER A 222 19.07 -24.61 -12.12
N LYS A 223 19.73 -23.46 -11.91
CA LYS A 223 19.40 -22.17 -12.53
C LYS A 223 18.00 -21.68 -12.18
N GLU A 224 17.53 -21.98 -10.98
CA GLU A 224 16.19 -21.63 -10.50
C GLU A 224 16.25 -20.75 -9.25
N LEU A 225 15.15 -20.02 -9.00
CA LEU A 225 14.95 -19.30 -7.75
C LEU A 225 14.22 -20.20 -6.74
N ALA A 226 14.76 -20.25 -5.53
CA ALA A 226 14.09 -20.78 -4.36
C ALA A 226 13.53 -19.64 -3.51
N TYR A 227 12.38 -19.88 -2.90
CA TYR A 227 11.69 -18.89 -2.06
C TYR A 227 11.44 -19.47 -0.68
N THR A 228 11.89 -18.77 0.36
CA THR A 228 11.77 -19.23 1.75
C THR A 228 10.84 -18.29 2.49
N LYS A 229 9.76 -18.83 3.07
CA LYS A 229 8.86 -18.04 3.91
C LYS A 229 9.63 -17.51 5.12
N ILE A 230 9.48 -16.23 5.39
CA ILE A 230 10.08 -15.56 6.55
C ILE A 230 9.10 -15.67 7.71
N ASP A 231 9.57 -16.25 8.81
CA ASP A 231 8.88 -16.27 10.10
C ASP A 231 9.81 -15.64 11.15
N GLY A 232 9.90 -14.30 11.12
CA GLY A 232 10.84 -13.57 11.95
C GLY A 232 10.91 -12.09 11.64
N VAL A 233 11.91 -11.44 12.23
CA VAL A 233 12.10 -9.99 12.16
C VAL A 233 13.12 -9.69 11.09
N VAL A 234 12.69 -8.99 10.04
CA VAL A 234 13.55 -8.53 8.96
C VAL A 234 14.19 -7.21 9.35
N GLU A 235 15.50 -7.10 9.18
CA GLU A 235 16.25 -5.88 9.46
C GLU A 235 15.81 -4.71 8.56
N ALA A 236 15.94 -3.48 9.09
CA ALA A 236 15.69 -2.26 8.33
C ALA A 236 16.50 -2.22 7.02
N GLY A 237 15.90 -1.72 5.95
CA GLY A 237 16.50 -1.57 4.63
C GLY A 237 16.55 -2.86 3.79
N LYS A 238 16.26 -4.03 4.37
CA LYS A 238 16.25 -5.30 3.63
C LYS A 238 14.93 -5.47 2.88
N ALA A 239 15.03 -5.71 1.59
CA ALA A 239 13.87 -5.96 0.74
C ALA A 239 13.32 -7.38 0.92
N VAL A 240 12.00 -7.53 0.90
CA VAL A 240 11.32 -8.83 0.90
C VAL A 240 10.33 -8.92 -0.25
N ILE A 241 9.97 -10.15 -0.62
CA ILE A 241 8.79 -10.43 -1.45
C ILE A 241 7.60 -10.53 -0.49
N LEU A 242 6.56 -9.75 -0.74
CA LEU A 242 5.30 -9.80 -0.01
C LEU A 242 4.25 -10.50 -0.85
N LYS A 243 3.51 -11.43 -0.23
CA LYS A 243 2.36 -12.12 -0.81
C LYS A 243 1.11 -11.74 -0.02
N GLY A 244 0.06 -11.33 -0.72
CA GLY A 244 -1.20 -10.89 -0.13
C GLY A 244 -2.11 -10.22 -1.16
N LYS A 245 -3.24 -9.68 -0.72
CA LYS A 245 -4.17 -8.90 -1.56
C LYS A 245 -4.84 -7.82 -0.71
N GLY A 246 -4.59 -6.55 -1.06
CA GLY A 246 -5.15 -5.40 -0.36
C GLY A 246 -4.07 -4.51 0.27
N ASN A 247 -4.48 -3.73 1.27
CA ASN A 247 -3.62 -2.79 1.97
C ASN A 247 -3.19 -3.35 3.33
N TYR A 248 -1.90 -3.27 3.61
CA TYR A 248 -1.30 -3.79 4.82
C TYR A 248 -0.54 -2.68 5.54
N ILE A 249 -0.64 -2.65 6.87
CA ILE A 249 0.17 -1.77 7.71
C ILE A 249 1.36 -2.55 8.26
N LEU A 250 2.54 -1.98 8.13
CA LEU A 250 3.78 -2.46 8.74
C LEU A 250 4.14 -1.53 9.88
N LYS A 251 4.53 -2.11 11.02
CA LYS A 251 4.93 -1.38 12.22
C LYS A 251 6.35 -1.79 12.61
N ALA A 252 7.12 -0.85 13.15
CA ALA A 252 8.46 -1.12 13.64
C ALA A 252 8.43 -2.15 14.76
N SER A 253 9.26 -3.16 14.62
CA SER A 253 9.51 -4.16 15.66
C SER A 253 10.59 -3.66 16.62
N SER A 254 10.38 -3.88 17.91
CA SER A 254 11.41 -3.70 18.95
C SER A 254 12.25 -4.96 19.18
N LYS A 255 11.91 -6.08 18.54
CA LYS A 255 12.64 -7.34 18.64
C LYS A 255 13.92 -7.28 17.80
N THR A 256 14.96 -8.01 18.22
CA THR A 256 16.20 -8.17 17.45
C THR A 256 15.91 -8.78 16.08
N PRO A 257 16.44 -8.22 14.98
CA PRO A 257 16.34 -8.82 13.65
C PRO A 257 16.89 -10.24 13.62
N THR A 258 16.12 -11.18 13.07
CA THR A 258 16.54 -12.57 12.83
C THR A 258 16.85 -12.84 11.36
N VAL A 259 16.46 -11.92 10.46
CA VAL A 259 16.71 -12.00 9.02
C VAL A 259 17.47 -10.75 8.57
N THR A 260 18.76 -10.92 8.29
CA THR A 260 19.69 -9.86 7.83
C THR A 260 20.01 -9.95 6.33
N GLU A 261 19.60 -11.05 5.68
CA GLU A 261 19.76 -11.28 4.25
C GLU A 261 18.51 -11.93 3.65
N THR A 262 18.12 -11.47 2.46
CA THR A 262 16.90 -11.93 1.78
C THR A 262 17.13 -12.31 0.32
N GLY A 263 18.36 -12.14 -0.17
CA GLY A 263 18.73 -12.25 -1.60
C GLY A 263 18.18 -11.14 -2.50
N LEU A 264 17.37 -10.23 -1.97
CA LEU A 264 16.98 -8.99 -2.65
C LEU A 264 17.86 -7.84 -2.18
N MET A 265 18.18 -6.98 -3.14
CA MET A 265 18.84 -5.70 -2.92
C MET A 265 17.80 -4.57 -2.98
N THR A 266 18.08 -3.46 -2.30
CA THR A 266 17.27 -2.25 -2.35
C THR A 266 18.01 -1.20 -3.19
N SER A 267 17.35 -0.61 -4.19
CA SER A 267 17.91 0.49 -4.96
C SER A 267 17.88 1.78 -4.15
N ASP A 268 18.99 2.52 -4.14
CA ASP A 268 19.08 3.91 -3.67
C ASP A 268 18.59 4.91 -4.73
N GLY A 269 18.08 4.40 -5.85
CA GLY A 269 17.67 5.17 -7.01
C GLY A 269 18.74 5.28 -8.06
N THR A 270 20.01 4.96 -7.80
CA THR A 270 21.11 5.07 -8.77
C THR A 270 21.33 3.79 -9.59
N LYS A 271 20.87 2.64 -9.10
CA LYS A 271 21.02 1.35 -9.79
C LYS A 271 20.29 1.36 -11.14
N THR A 272 20.97 0.95 -12.20
CA THR A 272 20.39 0.71 -13.52
C THR A 272 20.23 -0.79 -13.78
N GLY A 273 19.40 -1.15 -14.75
CA GLY A 273 19.35 -2.52 -15.24
C GLY A 273 20.68 -2.99 -15.83
N ALA A 274 20.79 -4.30 -16.01
CA ALA A 274 21.89 -4.98 -16.69
C ALA A 274 21.47 -6.43 -16.93
N GLU A 275 22.35 -7.22 -17.56
CA GLU A 275 22.05 -8.62 -17.88
C GLU A 275 21.76 -9.50 -16.65
N ASN A 276 22.33 -9.13 -15.51
CA ASN A 276 22.21 -9.80 -14.22
C ASN A 276 21.16 -9.17 -13.28
N ILE A 277 20.44 -8.12 -13.69
CA ILE A 277 19.51 -7.38 -12.82
C ILE A 277 18.06 -7.64 -13.19
N TYR A 278 17.27 -8.00 -12.18
CA TYR A 278 15.86 -8.36 -12.34
C TYR A 278 14.98 -7.64 -11.33
N CYS A 279 13.80 -7.17 -11.76
CA CYS A 279 12.79 -6.58 -10.88
C CYS A 279 11.48 -7.34 -10.97
N LEU A 280 10.71 -7.34 -9.87
CA LEU A 280 9.37 -7.92 -9.85
C LEU A 280 8.46 -7.12 -10.80
N ALA A 281 7.80 -7.82 -11.71
CA ALA A 281 6.75 -7.26 -12.54
C ALA A 281 5.66 -8.30 -12.79
N ASN A 282 4.49 -7.83 -13.23
CA ASN A 282 3.44 -8.67 -13.78
C ASN A 282 3.31 -8.36 -15.28
N LYS A 283 3.62 -9.31 -16.15
CA LYS A 283 3.48 -9.13 -17.62
C LYS A 283 2.47 -10.11 -18.17
N THR A 284 1.70 -9.69 -19.17
CA THR A 284 0.65 -10.50 -19.81
C THR A 284 1.13 -11.86 -20.31
N THR A 285 2.39 -11.97 -20.74
CA THR A 285 2.93 -13.20 -21.34
C THR A 285 3.31 -14.28 -20.33
N ASN A 286 3.94 -13.90 -19.21
CA ASN A 286 4.49 -14.85 -18.24
C ASN A 286 4.00 -14.61 -16.81
N GLY A 287 3.06 -13.69 -16.60
CA GLY A 287 2.52 -13.39 -15.27
C GLY A 287 3.54 -12.70 -14.35
N VAL A 288 3.44 -13.02 -13.06
CA VAL A 288 4.24 -12.39 -12.01
C VAL A 288 5.59 -13.09 -11.86
N GLY A 289 6.66 -12.31 -11.90
CA GLY A 289 8.00 -12.80 -11.59
C GLY A 289 9.08 -11.74 -11.74
N PHE A 290 10.33 -12.17 -11.62
CA PHE A 290 11.50 -11.33 -11.76
C PHE A 290 11.89 -11.24 -13.24
N TYR A 291 11.76 -10.06 -13.83
CA TYR A 291 12.10 -9.81 -15.23
C TYR A 291 13.39 -9.01 -15.32
N ARG A 292 14.23 -9.39 -16.28
CA ARG A 292 15.47 -8.69 -16.57
C ARG A 292 15.18 -7.23 -16.93
N VAL A 293 15.93 -6.32 -16.33
CA VAL A 293 15.80 -4.87 -16.52
C VAL A 293 16.79 -4.42 -17.59
N SER A 294 16.33 -3.62 -18.56
CA SER A 294 17.19 -3.07 -19.60
C SER A 294 18.21 -2.08 -19.02
N SER A 295 19.40 -1.98 -19.62
CA SER A 295 20.52 -1.21 -19.06
C SER A 295 20.32 0.29 -18.99
N ASP A 296 19.41 0.82 -19.80
CA ASP A 296 18.98 2.22 -19.85
C ASP A 296 17.89 2.55 -18.81
N VAL A 297 17.34 1.54 -18.12
CA VAL A 297 16.28 1.73 -17.13
C VAL A 297 16.87 1.89 -15.73
N LYS A 298 16.65 3.06 -15.14
CA LYS A 298 16.99 3.37 -13.74
C LYS A 298 15.94 2.77 -12.80
N ILE A 299 16.38 2.03 -11.79
CA ILE A 299 15.51 1.42 -10.77
C ILE A 299 15.26 2.49 -9.69
N PRO A 300 14.01 2.94 -9.48
CA PRO A 300 13.71 3.99 -8.52
C PRO A 300 14.18 3.65 -7.09
N ALA A 301 14.42 4.68 -6.29
CA ALA A 301 14.77 4.51 -4.88
C ALA A 301 13.71 3.70 -4.14
N ASN A 302 14.15 2.91 -3.15
CA ASN A 302 13.31 2.05 -2.31
C ASN A 302 12.58 0.92 -3.08
N LYS A 303 12.97 0.66 -4.34
CA LYS A 303 12.52 -0.53 -5.08
C LYS A 303 13.51 -1.67 -4.91
N ALA A 304 12.99 -2.89 -4.86
CA ALA A 304 13.81 -4.09 -4.75
C ALA A 304 14.26 -4.58 -6.13
N TYR A 305 15.44 -5.16 -6.18
CA TYR A 305 15.94 -5.89 -7.34
C TYR A 305 16.70 -7.15 -6.92
N LEU A 306 16.79 -8.10 -7.83
CA LEU A 306 17.57 -9.31 -7.71
C LEU A 306 18.79 -9.20 -8.63
N GLU A 307 19.96 -9.56 -8.11
CA GLU A 307 21.21 -9.57 -8.85
C GLU A 307 21.79 -10.99 -8.92
N ILE A 308 21.96 -11.52 -10.13
CA ILE A 308 22.42 -12.91 -10.37
C ILE A 308 23.74 -12.87 -11.13
N ASN A 309 24.87 -12.95 -10.41
CA ASN A 309 26.22 -12.77 -10.96
C ASN A 309 26.81 -13.98 -11.71
N THR A 310 25.98 -14.97 -12.06
CA THR A 310 26.43 -16.13 -12.84
C THR A 310 26.02 -16.00 -14.30
N PRO A 311 26.77 -16.56 -15.27
CA PRO A 311 26.39 -16.52 -16.68
C PRO A 311 24.98 -17.08 -16.88
N ASN A 312 24.04 -16.21 -17.20
CA ASN A 312 22.63 -16.54 -17.26
C ASN A 312 21.95 -15.80 -18.41
N SER A 313 21.28 -16.54 -19.28
CA SER A 313 20.52 -16.00 -20.41
C SER A 313 19.03 -15.83 -20.10
N ALA A 314 18.57 -16.24 -18.91
CA ALA A 314 17.16 -16.14 -18.56
C ALA A 314 16.72 -14.68 -18.54
N LYS A 315 15.64 -14.37 -19.24
CA LYS A 315 15.04 -13.02 -19.22
C LYS A 315 13.99 -12.85 -18.12
N TYR A 316 13.65 -13.95 -17.45
CA TYR A 316 12.52 -14.05 -16.54
C TYR A 316 12.69 -15.24 -15.58
N TYR A 317 12.27 -15.04 -14.34
CA TYR A 317 12.07 -16.07 -13.33
C TYR A 317 10.67 -15.96 -12.73
N SER A 318 9.91 -17.04 -12.76
CA SER A 318 8.59 -17.08 -12.15
C SER A 318 8.64 -17.08 -10.62
N ILE A 319 7.63 -16.47 -10.00
CA ILE A 319 7.38 -16.61 -8.56
C ILE A 319 6.80 -17.99 -8.30
N GLY A 320 7.59 -18.89 -7.71
CA GLY A 320 7.19 -20.27 -7.38
C GLY A 320 6.37 -20.39 -6.08
N ILE A 321 5.91 -19.28 -5.51
CA ILE A 321 5.18 -19.25 -4.24
C ILE A 321 3.69 -19.53 -4.51
N GLY A 322 3.13 -20.54 -3.85
CA GLY A 322 1.69 -20.86 -3.94
C GLY A 322 1.28 -21.63 -5.19
N GLY A 323 2.17 -22.39 -5.82
CA GLY A 323 1.85 -23.24 -6.97
C GLY A 323 1.81 -22.53 -8.32
N ASN A 324 2.22 -21.25 -8.37
CA ASN A 324 2.42 -20.46 -9.58
C ASN A 324 3.64 -20.98 -10.37
N THR A 325 3.56 -22.20 -10.88
CA THR A 325 4.53 -22.72 -11.84
C THR A 325 4.06 -22.28 -13.22
N THR A 326 4.69 -21.26 -13.80
CA THR A 326 4.59 -21.06 -15.25
C THR A 326 5.43 -22.14 -15.90
N GLY A 327 4.90 -23.36 -15.90
CA GLY A 327 5.59 -24.56 -16.35
C GLY A 327 6.21 -24.35 -17.73
N ILE A 328 7.51 -24.61 -17.81
CA ILE A 328 8.22 -25.11 -18.99
C ILE A 328 7.88 -24.36 -20.30
N GLN A 329 8.60 -23.28 -20.59
CA GLN A 329 8.52 -22.56 -21.88
C GLN A 329 9.43 -23.13 -22.98
N THR A 330 10.10 -24.27 -22.75
CA THR A 330 10.97 -24.85 -23.78
C THR A 330 10.75 -26.35 -23.85
N ILE A 331 9.86 -26.77 -24.75
CA ILE A 331 10.09 -28.03 -25.45
C ILE A 331 11.33 -27.76 -26.29
N GLN A 332 12.53 -28.07 -25.76
CA GLN A 332 13.62 -28.41 -26.65
C GLN A 332 13.08 -29.59 -27.47
N GLN A 333 12.62 -29.31 -28.69
CA GLN A 333 12.66 -30.31 -29.75
C GLN A 333 14.14 -30.61 -29.93
N ASN A 334 14.66 -31.47 -29.04
CA ASN A 334 15.82 -32.26 -29.38
C ASN A 334 15.41 -32.97 -30.66
N SER A 335 16.00 -32.57 -31.77
CA SER A 335 15.89 -33.27 -33.05
C SER A 335 16.34 -34.71 -32.78
N VAL A 336 15.38 -35.59 -32.51
CA VAL A 336 15.62 -37.02 -32.41
C VAL A 336 16.01 -37.45 -33.81
N LYS A 337 17.19 -38.06 -33.95
CA LYS A 337 17.60 -38.67 -35.22
C LYS A 337 16.47 -39.60 -35.68
N ALA A 338 16.15 -39.51 -36.98
CA ALA A 338 15.01 -40.21 -37.58
C ALA A 338 15.32 -41.69 -37.85
N ASP A 339 15.97 -42.38 -36.91
CA ASP A 339 16.46 -43.75 -37.04
C ASP A 339 15.86 -44.72 -36.00
N GLY A 340 14.96 -44.25 -35.12
CA GLY A 340 14.36 -45.05 -34.06
C GLY A 340 12.99 -45.66 -34.39
N ILE A 341 12.71 -46.84 -33.82
CA ILE A 341 11.38 -47.47 -33.83
C ILE A 341 10.40 -46.60 -33.03
N MET A 342 9.24 -46.30 -33.63
CA MET A 342 8.18 -45.49 -33.00
C MET A 342 7.08 -46.36 -32.41
N TYR A 343 6.55 -45.93 -31.27
CA TYR A 343 5.38 -46.53 -30.61
C TYR A 343 4.29 -45.48 -30.38
N SER A 344 3.02 -45.87 -30.45
CA SER A 344 1.89 -45.07 -29.97
C SER A 344 1.91 -44.96 -28.44
N LEU A 345 1.06 -44.10 -27.88
CA LEU A 345 0.86 -44.02 -26.42
C LEU A 345 0.30 -45.31 -25.81
N SER A 346 -0.34 -46.17 -26.61
CA SER A 346 -0.81 -47.49 -26.19
C SER A 346 0.25 -48.60 -26.33
N GLY A 347 1.49 -48.26 -26.70
CA GLY A 347 2.60 -49.21 -26.83
C GLY A 347 2.60 -50.01 -28.13
N GLN A 348 1.78 -49.66 -29.12
CA GLN A 348 1.80 -50.30 -30.43
C GLN A 348 2.89 -49.69 -31.30
N ARG A 349 3.68 -50.51 -32.00
CA ARG A 349 4.66 -49.99 -32.96
C ARG A 349 3.93 -49.29 -34.11
N VAL A 350 4.37 -48.08 -34.47
CA VAL A 350 3.77 -47.27 -35.53
C VAL A 350 4.79 -46.95 -36.63
N GLY A 351 4.30 -46.86 -37.86
CA GLY A 351 5.12 -46.54 -39.04
C GLY A 351 5.33 -45.04 -39.25
N GLU A 352 6.12 -44.69 -40.26
CA GLU A 352 6.51 -43.30 -40.57
C GLU A 352 5.34 -42.36 -40.88
N ASN A 353 4.23 -42.90 -41.37
CA ASN A 353 3.05 -42.13 -41.77
C ASN A 353 2.05 -41.90 -40.62
N TYR A 354 2.35 -42.37 -39.40
CA TYR A 354 1.47 -42.18 -38.25
C TYR A 354 1.43 -40.70 -37.83
N LYS A 355 0.23 -40.14 -37.63
CA LYS A 355 0.04 -38.75 -37.17
C LYS A 355 -0.40 -38.73 -35.72
N GLY A 356 0.26 -37.93 -34.89
CA GLY A 356 -0.05 -37.78 -33.48
C GLY A 356 1.17 -37.97 -32.57
N ILE A 357 0.91 -38.16 -31.28
CA ILE A 357 1.97 -38.34 -30.28
C ILE A 357 2.52 -39.76 -30.35
N VAL A 358 3.84 -39.88 -30.44
CA VAL A 358 4.60 -41.14 -30.48
C VAL A 358 5.70 -41.15 -29.43
N ILE A 359 6.17 -42.33 -29.04
CA ILE A 359 7.37 -42.55 -28.25
C ILE A 359 8.46 -43.12 -29.17
N CYS A 360 9.59 -42.43 -29.27
CA CYS A 360 10.77 -42.88 -30.01
C CYS A 360 11.99 -42.77 -29.10
N ASN A 361 12.77 -43.84 -28.97
CA ASN A 361 13.94 -43.89 -28.08
C ASN A 361 13.63 -43.42 -26.63
N GLY A 362 12.49 -43.84 -26.09
CA GLY A 362 12.03 -43.49 -24.74
C GLY A 362 11.52 -42.06 -24.56
N LYS A 363 11.42 -41.26 -25.62
CA LYS A 363 10.98 -39.86 -25.58
C LYS A 363 9.68 -39.64 -26.34
N LYS A 364 8.76 -38.84 -25.78
CA LYS A 364 7.52 -38.41 -26.44
C LYS A 364 7.82 -37.38 -27.53
N MET A 365 7.24 -37.57 -28.72
CA MET A 365 7.36 -36.68 -29.89
C MET A 365 6.00 -36.51 -30.57
N ILE A 366 5.79 -35.40 -31.27
CA ILE A 366 4.62 -35.21 -32.15
C ILE A 366 5.05 -35.46 -33.58
N LYS A 367 4.45 -36.47 -34.23
CA LYS A 367 4.60 -36.74 -35.66
C LYS A 367 3.44 -36.05 -36.40
N LYS A 368 3.77 -35.16 -37.34
CA LYS A 368 2.82 -34.32 -38.08
C LYS A 368 2.33 -35.01 -39.35
#